data_AF-A0A962AB79-F1
#
_entry.id   AF-A0A962AB79-F1
#
_cell.length_a   1.000
_cell.length_b   1.000
_cell.length_c   1.000
_cell.angle_alpha   90.00
_cell.angle_beta   90.00
_cell.angle_gamma   90.00
#
_symmetry.space_group_name_H-M   'P 1'
#
loop_
_entity.id
_entity.type
_entity.pdbx_description
1 polymer ?
#
loop_
_entity_poly.entity_id
_entity_poly.type
_entity_poly.pdbx_seq_one_letter_code
_entity_poly.pdbx_strand_id
1 'polypeptide(L)'
;MNANAISLQEVEELVASRRGAFAFPPGLEARYERETGPRRARFLVNTTLRTALIYNIFILCEYLLAPDTFLLATALHLFVVTPWMLLVAHLL
;
A
#
# COMPACT_ATOMS: atom_id res chain seq x y z
N MET A 1 34.03 -10.22 -9.41
CA MET A 1 34.02 -10.11 -7.94
C MET A 1 32.83 -9.25 -7.56
N ASN A 2 31.73 -9.85 -7.13
CA ASN A 2 30.48 -9.15 -6.86
C ASN A 2 30.58 -8.40 -5.53
N ALA A 3 31.02 -7.13 -5.58
CA ALA A 3 31.18 -6.24 -4.41
C ALA A 3 29.86 -5.84 -3.73
N ASN A 4 28.79 -6.61 -3.91
CA ASN A 4 27.43 -6.26 -3.50
C ASN A 4 26.64 -7.48 -3.00
N ALA A 5 27.27 -8.62 -2.70
CA ALA A 5 26.59 -9.71 -2.02
C ALA A 5 26.79 -9.51 -0.50
N ILE A 6 25.71 -9.18 0.23
CA ILE A 6 25.75 -9.22 1.69
C ILE A 6 26.08 -10.66 2.05
N SER A 7 27.19 -10.87 2.75
CA SER A 7 27.62 -12.22 3.10
C SER A 7 26.68 -12.80 4.15
N LEU A 8 26.53 -14.13 4.17
CA LEU A 8 25.72 -14.82 5.17
C LEU A 8 26.18 -14.46 6.61
N GLN A 9 27.48 -14.26 6.75
CA GLN A 9 28.17 -13.86 7.97
C GLN A 9 27.74 -12.47 8.46
N GLU A 10 27.59 -11.50 7.54
CA GLU A 10 27.06 -10.16 7.84
C GLU A 10 25.61 -10.20 8.33
N VAL A 11 24.78 -11.08 7.76
CA VAL A 11 23.39 -11.28 8.20
C VAL A 11 23.35 -11.88 9.59
N GLU A 12 24.18 -12.88 9.86
CA GLU A 12 24.30 -13.51 11.19
C GLU A 12 24.77 -12.52 12.26
N GLU A 13 25.75 -11.67 11.96
CA GLU A 13 26.19 -10.60 12.87
C GLU A 13 25.08 -9.55 13.12
N LEU A 14 24.35 -9.18 12.08
CA LEU A 14 23.21 -8.26 12.19
C LEU A 14 22.09 -8.82 13.07
N VAL A 15 21.74 -10.10 12.91
CA VAL A 15 20.74 -10.78 13.74
C VAL A 15 21.25 -10.93 15.18
N ALA A 16 22.52 -11.31 15.36
CA ALA A 16 23.15 -11.47 16.68
C ALA A 16 23.24 -10.13 17.44
N SER A 17 23.39 -9.02 16.74
CA SER A 17 23.49 -7.68 17.34
C SER A 17 22.22 -7.20 18.06
N ARG A 18 21.09 -7.95 17.97
CA ARG A 18 19.78 -7.62 18.57
C ARG A 18 19.37 -6.16 18.38
N ARG A 19 19.78 -5.54 17.28
CA ARG A 19 19.30 -4.22 16.90
C ARG A 19 17.78 -4.28 16.82
N GLY A 20 17.10 -3.32 17.44
CA GLY A 20 15.64 -3.27 17.44
C GLY A 20 15.11 -3.35 16.01
N ALA A 21 13.89 -3.87 15.82
CA ALA A 21 13.30 -4.20 14.52
C ALA A 21 13.28 -3.06 13.47
N PHE A 22 13.69 -1.85 13.84
CA PHE A 22 13.74 -0.64 13.02
C PHE A 22 15.16 -0.14 12.70
N ALA A 23 16.23 -0.82 13.14
CA ALA A 23 17.61 -0.34 12.99
C ALA A 23 18.40 -1.15 11.94
N PHE A 24 17.88 -1.21 10.71
CA PHE A 24 18.61 -1.79 9.59
C PHE A 24 19.74 -0.87 9.12
N PRO A 25 20.87 -1.40 8.64
CA PRO A 25 21.91 -0.60 8.01
C PRO A 25 21.36 0.14 6.79
N PRO A 26 21.74 1.41 6.57
CA PRO A 26 21.20 2.23 5.49
C PRO A 26 21.46 1.63 4.09
N GLY A 27 22.56 0.90 3.90
CA GLY A 27 22.85 0.19 2.65
C GLY A 27 21.92 -1.00 2.38
N LEU A 28 21.50 -1.71 3.43
CA LEU A 28 20.56 -2.82 3.33
C LEU A 28 19.13 -2.30 3.09
N GLU A 29 18.72 -1.25 3.78
CA GLU A 29 17.40 -0.63 3.61
C GLU A 29 17.23 -0.02 2.21
N ALA A 30 18.23 0.73 1.72
CA ALA A 30 18.19 1.28 0.37
C ALA A 30 18.17 0.20 -0.72
N ARG A 31 18.76 -0.97 -0.47
CA ARG A 31 18.68 -2.10 -1.39
C ARG A 31 17.33 -2.80 -1.32
N TYR A 32 16.83 -3.05 -0.12
CA TYR A 32 15.51 -3.63 0.11
C TYR A 32 14.42 -2.78 -0.56
N GLU A 33 14.47 -1.45 -0.41
CA GLU A 33 13.49 -0.55 -1.02
C GLU A 33 13.60 -0.55 -2.56
N ARG A 34 14.81 -0.63 -3.12
CA ARG A 34 15.01 -0.74 -4.58
C ARG A 34 14.46 -2.04 -5.16
N GLU A 35 14.65 -3.15 -4.46
CA GLU A 35 14.23 -4.47 -4.93
C GLU A 35 12.74 -4.73 -4.68
N THR A 36 12.19 -4.22 -3.58
CA THR A 36 10.79 -4.50 -3.19
C THR A 36 9.83 -3.35 -3.47
N GLY A 37 10.30 -2.10 -3.54
CA GLY A 37 9.50 -0.89 -3.76
C GLY A 37 8.58 -1.01 -4.99
N PRO A 38 9.11 -1.33 -6.19
CA PRO A 38 8.28 -1.47 -7.39
C PRO A 38 7.24 -2.60 -7.31
N ARG A 39 7.48 -3.63 -6.49
CA ARG A 39 6.51 -4.72 -6.26
C ARG A 39 5.43 -4.30 -5.27
N ARG A 40 5.83 -3.61 -4.20
CA ARG A 40 4.93 -3.06 -3.17
C ARG A 40 4.01 -2.00 -3.77
N ALA A 41 4.54 -1.06 -4.55
CA ALA A 41 3.76 -0.06 -5.27
C ALA A 41 2.65 -0.72 -6.10
N ARG A 42 3.00 -1.64 -7.00
CA ARG A 42 2.03 -2.40 -7.81
C ARG A 42 1.00 -3.17 -6.99
N PHE A 43 1.42 -3.76 -5.87
CA PHE A 43 0.51 -4.44 -4.96
C PHE A 43 -0.47 -3.45 -4.30
N LEU A 44 0.01 -2.30 -3.84
CA LEU A 44 -0.84 -1.26 -3.27
C LEU A 44 -1.81 -0.72 -4.32
N VAL A 45 -1.35 -0.39 -5.53
CA VAL A 45 -2.22 0.07 -6.63
C VAL A 45 -3.35 -0.95 -6.91
N ASN A 46 -3.00 -2.22 -7.11
CA ASN A 46 -3.99 -3.26 -7.36
C ASN A 46 -4.96 -3.46 -6.19
N THR A 47 -4.47 -3.31 -4.97
CA THR A 47 -5.31 -3.44 -3.76
C THR A 47 -6.24 -2.24 -3.64
N THR A 48 -5.76 -1.02 -3.82
CA THR A 48 -6.56 0.21 -3.82
C THR A 48 -7.67 0.17 -4.87
N LEU A 49 -7.37 -0.30 -6.09
CA LEU A 49 -8.38 -0.46 -7.14
C LEU A 49 -9.48 -1.45 -6.76
N ARG A 50 -9.13 -2.61 -6.19
CA ARG A 50 -10.10 -3.59 -5.70
C ARG A 50 -10.92 -3.06 -4.53
N THR A 51 -10.29 -2.35 -3.60
CA THR A 51 -10.97 -1.72 -2.47
C THR A 51 -11.93 -0.63 -2.94
N ALA A 52 -11.57 0.16 -3.96
CA ALA A 52 -12.46 1.17 -4.54
C ALA A 52 -13.72 0.53 -5.13
N LEU A 53 -13.59 -0.63 -5.79
CA LEU A 53 -14.73 -1.38 -6.30
C LEU A 53 -15.66 -1.84 -5.16
N ILE A 54 -15.09 -2.45 -4.11
CA ILE A 54 -15.85 -2.91 -2.95
C ILE A 54 -16.53 -1.73 -2.24
N TYR A 55 -15.82 -0.61 -2.10
CA TYR A 55 -16.34 0.61 -1.49
C TYR A 55 -17.57 1.13 -2.23
N ASN A 56 -17.56 1.14 -3.56
CA ASN A 56 -18.72 1.56 -4.34
C ASN A 56 -19.93 0.61 -4.21
N ILE A 57 -19.72 -0.68 -3.92
CA ILE A 57 -20.82 -1.62 -3.65
C ILE A 57 -21.58 -1.24 -2.37
N PHE A 58 -20.95 -0.57 -1.40
CA PHE A 58 -21.63 -0.11 -0.18
C PHE A 58 -22.73 0.93 -0.44
N ILE A 59 -22.74 1.57 -1.61
CA ILE A 59 -23.85 2.43 -2.06
C ILE A 59 -25.17 1.63 -2.08
N LEU A 60 -25.12 0.33 -2.40
CA LEU A 60 -26.32 -0.53 -2.36
C LEU A 60 -26.83 -0.69 -0.92
N CYS A 61 -25.92 -0.86 0.04
CA CYS A 61 -26.29 -0.91 1.46
C CYS A 61 -26.94 0.41 1.90
N GLU A 62 -26.41 1.55 1.48
CA GLU A 62 -26.99 2.84 1.80
C GLU A 62 -28.37 3.05 1.17
N TYR A 63 -28.59 2.57 -0.06
CA TYR A 63 -29.92 2.58 -0.68
C TYR A 63 -30.95 1.80 0.14
N LEU A 64 -30.56 0.65 0.66
CA LEU A 64 -31.43 -0.21 1.48
C LEU A 64 -31.69 0.38 2.87
N LEU A 65 -30.72 1.09 3.46
CA LEU A 65 -30.79 1.60 4.83
C LEU A 65 -31.36 3.02 4.95
N ALA A 66 -30.99 3.91 4.02
CA ALA A 66 -31.28 5.34 4.06
C ALA A 66 -31.49 5.89 2.64
N PRO A 67 -32.61 5.52 1.97
CA PRO A 67 -32.87 5.95 0.60
C PRO A 67 -32.98 7.47 0.45
N ASP A 68 -33.37 8.18 1.52
CA ASP A 68 -33.51 9.65 1.52
C ASP A 68 -32.17 10.37 1.31
N THR A 69 -31.06 9.79 1.78
CA THR A 69 -29.70 10.34 1.62
C THR A 69 -28.92 9.71 0.48
N PHE A 70 -29.50 8.72 -0.21
CA PHE A 70 -28.83 7.91 -1.23
C PHE A 70 -28.19 8.74 -2.36
N LEU A 71 -28.90 9.74 -2.88
CA LEU A 71 -28.39 10.59 -3.96
C LEU A 71 -27.15 11.37 -3.52
N LEU A 72 -27.18 11.94 -2.31
CA LEU A 72 -26.05 12.68 -1.75
C LEU A 72 -24.87 11.75 -1.48
N ALA A 73 -25.12 10.58 -0.88
CA ALA A 73 -24.11 9.58 -0.60
C ALA A 73 -23.46 9.06 -1.88
N THR A 74 -24.25 8.75 -2.90
CA THR A 74 -23.77 8.31 -4.21
C THR A 74 -22.91 9.38 -4.86
N ALA A 75 -23.33 10.64 -4.82
CA ALA A 75 -22.55 11.75 -5.34
C ALA A 75 -21.20 11.87 -4.61
N LEU A 76 -21.18 11.74 -3.28
CA LEU A 76 -19.95 11.80 -2.50
C LEU A 76 -19.01 10.63 -2.83
N HIS A 77 -19.54 9.41 -2.92
CA HIS A 77 -18.75 8.22 -3.25
C HIS A 77 -18.14 8.33 -4.65
N LEU A 78 -18.91 8.77 -5.66
CA LEU A 78 -18.47 8.80 -7.05
C LEU A 78 -17.63 10.03 -7.42
N PHE A 79 -17.90 11.20 -6.84
CA PHE A 79 -17.22 12.45 -7.20
C PHE A 79 -16.14 12.88 -6.21
N VAL A 80 -16.12 12.34 -4.98
CA VAL A 80 -15.12 12.72 -3.97
C VAL A 80 -14.24 11.53 -3.62
N VAL A 81 -14.84 10.45 -3.11
CA VAL A 81 -14.05 9.35 -2.54
C VAL A 81 -13.38 8.51 -3.62
N THR A 82 -14.12 8.08 -4.64
CA THR A 82 -13.57 7.24 -5.73
C THR A 82 -12.45 7.98 -6.50
N PRO A 83 -12.61 9.25 -6.92
CA PRO A 83 -11.53 9.99 -7.58
C PRO A 83 -10.30 10.15 -6.68
N TRP A 84 -10.49 10.37 -5.37
CA TRP A 84 -9.39 10.43 -4.42
C TRP A 84 -8.63 9.10 -4.32
N MET A 85 -9.35 7.98 -4.24
CA MET A 85 -8.71 6.64 -4.22
C MET A 85 -7.92 6.38 -5.51
N LEU A 86 -8.43 6.79 -6.66
CA LEU A 86 -7.74 6.67 -7.94
C LEU A 86 -6.51 7.57 -8.03
N LEU A 87 -6.58 8.80 -7.51
CA LEU A 87 -5.42 9.70 -7.43
C LEU A 87 -4.31 9.10 -6.57
N VAL A 88 -4.65 8.54 -5.41
CA VAL A 88 -3.67 7.86 -4.55
C VAL A 88 -3.07 6.65 -5.27
N ALA A 89 -3.89 5.86 -5.97
CA ALA A 89 -3.40 4.73 -6.77
C ALA A 89 -2.50 5.16 -7.93
N HIS A 90 -2.69 6.34 -8.52
CA HIS A 90 -1.80 6.87 -9.56
C HIS A 90 -0.48 7.39 -8.98
N LEU A 91 -0.49 7.95 -7.78
CA LEU A 91 0.71 8.51 -7.13
C LEU A 91 1.67 7.44 -6.56
N LEU A 92 1.18 6.21 -6.37
CA LEU A 92 1.92 5.04 -5.85
C LEU A 92 2.70 4.31 -6.94
#